data_AF-A0A196SAL8-F1
#
_entry.id   AF-A0A196SAL8-F1
#
_cell.length_a   1.000
_cell.length_b   1.000
_cell.length_c   1.000
_cell.angle_alpha   90.00
_cell.angle_beta   90.00
_cell.angle_gamma   90.00
#
_symmetry.space_group_name_H-M   'P 1'
#
loop_
_entity.id
_entity.type
_entity.pdbx_description
1 polymer ?
#
loop_
_entity_poly.entity_id
_entity_poly.type
_entity_poly.pdbx_seq_one_letter_code
_entity_poly.pdbx_strand_id
1 'polypeptide(L)'
;MDSLCAEDLDGMEKLGEGKYGEVFKARNKKTGEYVAIRKIRGLENAGIVEYNGKLLKDLDCPCIGKCYGVIPNGKELWVVMEYFECGSIAAFLKRKNYLTEKDLKEIASCCLIAMSALRNKGLIHGSIKPSNLFFSEEGVIKLSDCELEHPFVKERVERMKREGSSELLMHFARIVKYQPMCEDVMKKATETHLSLFNRDDVYWYHKGIAVVSSVLVEMDKERVVEVNAQSRRLLRVNGEEVSGIEHNRVLDLNDDGERWEGDVLNNKPYGWGVVYDSENRMVYEGFRIGSVSVCYGRSYYPDVGVIEYEGMICKGKRWGRGVQYDKQGVVMRDGEWVNDESVEMTMTMTEENQRLFTCVEELIVSDGCGNGMEWRAFDVTCIVHLRELRVGIGCFGKTEELKLIGLNELERVVIGHHSFTKSPYSARENGMNPNRHFYLKDCPKVKELKIVELNQLERVVIGKHCFTKWQYNGTKDGMNPNHHFYLKDCPKVKELKIGCKSFMDYSVCEIENVNRLEVIEIGEMNEGSGNFLFASLELKSDTHNLK
;
A
#
# COMPACT_ATOMS: atom_id res chain seq x y z
N MET A 1 -55.83 -6.60 3.73
CA MET A 1 -55.06 -7.82 3.41
C MET A 1 -54.78 -8.51 4.72
N ASP A 2 -55.32 -9.71 4.88
CA ASP A 2 -55.35 -10.45 6.13
C ASP A 2 -53.95 -10.65 6.72
N SER A 3 -53.82 -10.48 8.04
CA SER A 3 -52.57 -10.74 8.75
C SER A 3 -52.23 -12.22 8.66
N LEU A 4 -51.07 -12.55 8.08
CA LEU A 4 -50.50 -13.90 8.08
C LEU A 4 -50.36 -14.38 9.53
N CYS A 5 -50.95 -15.53 9.88
CA CYS A 5 -50.83 -16.14 11.20
C CYS A 5 -50.03 -17.45 11.14
N ALA A 6 -49.56 -17.95 12.29
CA ALA A 6 -48.76 -19.17 12.35
C ALA A 6 -49.50 -20.41 11.80
N GLU A 7 -50.84 -20.43 11.90
CA GLU A 7 -51.69 -21.52 11.42
C GLU A 7 -51.74 -21.61 9.88
N ASP A 8 -51.42 -20.52 9.19
CA ASP A 8 -51.33 -20.45 7.73
C ASP A 8 -50.08 -21.14 7.17
N LEU A 9 -49.17 -21.63 8.03
CA LEU A 9 -47.87 -22.18 7.66
C LEU A 9 -47.83 -23.68 7.95
N ASP A 10 -47.41 -24.50 6.99
CA ASP A 10 -47.16 -25.94 7.19
C ASP A 10 -45.82 -26.40 6.59
N GLY A 11 -45.49 -27.68 6.83
CA GLY A 11 -44.29 -28.30 6.26
C GLY A 11 -42.97 -27.69 6.76
N MET A 12 -42.89 -27.40 8.07
CA MET A 12 -41.71 -26.79 8.70
C MET A 12 -40.47 -27.68 8.59
N GLU A 13 -39.47 -27.24 7.83
CA GLU A 13 -38.19 -27.90 7.64
C GLU A 13 -37.06 -26.99 8.14
N LYS A 14 -36.18 -27.48 9.02
CA LYS A 14 -35.07 -26.67 9.55
C LYS A 14 -34.00 -26.46 8.46
N LEU A 15 -33.74 -25.21 8.11
CA LEU A 15 -32.70 -24.83 7.13
C LEU A 15 -31.35 -24.58 7.79
N GLY A 16 -31.35 -24.07 9.03
CA GLY A 16 -30.13 -23.76 9.74
C GLY A 16 -30.36 -23.07 11.08
N GLU A 17 -29.25 -22.77 11.74
CA GLU A 17 -29.20 -22.11 13.05
C GLU A 17 -28.15 -21.01 13.00
N GLY A 18 -28.56 -19.80 13.37
CA GLY A 18 -27.71 -18.62 13.41
C GLY A 18 -27.59 -18.07 14.83
N LYS A 19 -26.75 -17.04 14.98
CA LYS A 19 -26.50 -16.36 16.27
C LYS A 19 -27.79 -15.88 16.97
N TYR A 20 -28.83 -15.56 16.21
CA TYR A 20 -30.08 -14.96 16.70
C TYR A 20 -31.30 -15.89 16.57
N GLY A 21 -31.08 -17.18 16.34
CA GLY A 21 -32.13 -18.19 16.34
C GLY A 21 -32.14 -19.11 15.13
N GLU A 22 -33.20 -19.89 15.03
CA GLU A 22 -33.37 -20.96 14.06
C GLU A 22 -34.14 -20.48 12.83
N VAL A 23 -33.74 -20.96 11.65
CA VAL A 23 -34.40 -20.64 10.38
C VAL A 23 -35.04 -21.90 9.80
N PHE A 24 -36.31 -21.79 9.42
CA PHE A 24 -37.12 -22.85 8.86
C PHE A 24 -37.64 -22.47 7.49
N LYS A 25 -37.79 -23.44 6.60
CA LYS A 25 -38.63 -23.37 5.40
C LYS A 25 -40.04 -23.82 5.79
N ALA A 26 -41.05 -23.13 5.29
CA ALA A 26 -42.44 -23.54 5.41
C ALA A 26 -43.21 -23.20 4.14
N ARG A 27 -44.37 -23.80 3.95
CA ARG A 27 -45.28 -23.46 2.85
C ARG A 27 -46.42 -22.61 3.40
N ASN A 28 -46.70 -21.50 2.73
CA ASN A 28 -47.88 -20.69 2.99
C ASN A 28 -49.09 -21.41 2.38
N LYS A 29 -50.04 -21.83 3.22
CA LYS A 29 -51.25 -22.56 2.78
C LYS A 29 -52.14 -21.74 1.85
N LYS A 30 -52.15 -20.41 2.01
CA LYS A 30 -53.00 -19.51 1.22
C LYS A 30 -52.45 -19.28 -0.18
N THR A 31 -51.13 -19.06 -0.30
CA THR A 31 -50.50 -18.78 -1.61
C THR A 31 -49.92 -20.02 -2.27
N GLY A 32 -49.64 -21.06 -1.50
CA GLY A 32 -48.94 -22.27 -1.95
C GLY A 32 -47.42 -22.10 -2.05
N GLU A 33 -46.89 -20.90 -1.84
CA GLU A 33 -45.47 -20.56 -1.98
C GLU A 33 -44.65 -20.93 -0.74
N TYR A 34 -43.34 -21.12 -0.93
CA TYR A 34 -42.41 -21.33 0.17
C TYR A 34 -41.95 -20.01 0.78
N VAL A 35 -41.86 -19.99 2.11
CA VAL A 35 -41.35 -18.87 2.91
C VAL A 35 -40.24 -19.35 3.83
N ALA A 36 -39.33 -18.45 4.18
CA ALA A 36 -38.36 -18.66 5.24
C ALA A 36 -38.88 -18.01 6.52
N ILE A 37 -38.72 -18.69 7.65
CA ILE A 37 -39.20 -18.25 8.96
C ILE A 37 -38.03 -18.26 9.91
N ARG A 38 -37.73 -17.10 10.48
CA ARG A 38 -36.76 -16.99 11.55
C ARG A 38 -37.46 -16.90 12.89
N LYS A 39 -37.11 -17.83 13.79
CA LYS A 39 -37.59 -17.85 15.16
C LYS A 39 -36.59 -17.15 16.06
N ILE A 40 -36.96 -15.96 16.54
CA ILE A 40 -36.18 -15.18 17.50
C ILE A 40 -36.68 -15.52 18.90
N ARG A 41 -35.76 -15.92 19.79
CA ARG A 41 -36.06 -16.28 21.18
C ARG A 41 -35.83 -15.07 22.08
N GLY A 42 -36.76 -14.82 23.00
CA GLY A 42 -36.68 -13.71 23.96
C GLY A 42 -37.45 -12.47 23.49
N LEU A 43 -38.24 -11.90 24.41
CA LEU A 43 -39.13 -10.77 24.12
C LEU A 43 -38.55 -9.41 24.54
N GLU A 44 -37.31 -9.36 25.03
CA GLU A 44 -36.68 -8.13 25.55
C GLU A 44 -36.60 -7.02 24.48
N ASN A 45 -36.39 -7.41 23.21
CA ASN A 45 -36.35 -6.49 22.06
C ASN A 45 -37.59 -6.58 21.16
N ALA A 46 -38.68 -7.20 21.61
CA ALA A 46 -39.83 -7.51 20.76
C ALA A 46 -40.41 -6.27 20.05
N GLY A 47 -40.56 -5.15 20.77
CA GLY A 47 -41.07 -3.91 20.19
C GLY A 47 -40.19 -3.32 19.08
N ILE A 48 -38.86 -3.48 19.18
CA ILE A 48 -37.92 -3.03 18.15
C ILE A 48 -38.03 -3.92 16.90
N VAL A 49 -38.11 -5.23 17.10
CA VAL A 49 -38.25 -6.23 16.02
C VAL A 49 -39.56 -6.04 15.26
N GLU A 50 -40.68 -5.85 15.96
CA GLU A 50 -41.98 -5.60 15.34
C GLU A 50 -42.00 -4.28 14.55
N TYR A 51 -41.45 -3.21 15.13
CA TYR A 51 -41.34 -1.91 14.48
C TYR A 51 -40.50 -1.98 13.20
N ASN A 52 -39.28 -2.53 13.27
CA ASN A 52 -38.40 -2.66 12.13
C ASN A 52 -38.96 -3.64 11.08
N GLY A 53 -39.63 -4.71 11.52
CA GLY A 53 -40.30 -5.67 10.65
C GLY A 53 -41.42 -5.02 9.82
N LYS A 54 -42.17 -4.09 10.41
CA LYS A 54 -43.18 -3.28 9.70
C LYS A 54 -42.53 -2.34 8.67
N LEU A 55 -41.43 -1.68 9.03
CA LEU A 55 -40.70 -0.82 8.09
C LEU A 55 -40.16 -1.60 6.88
N LEU A 56 -39.63 -2.81 7.11
CA LEU A 56 -39.16 -3.70 6.04
C LEU A 56 -40.32 -4.23 5.18
N LYS A 57 -41.47 -4.52 5.78
CA LYS A 57 -42.66 -4.95 5.04
C LYS A 57 -43.13 -3.87 4.05
N ASP A 58 -43.03 -2.61 4.42
CA ASP A 58 -43.41 -1.46 3.59
C ASP A 58 -42.27 -0.98 2.65
N LEU A 59 -41.18 -1.76 2.53
CA LEU A 59 -40.03 -1.44 1.70
C LEU A 59 -40.08 -2.25 0.39
N ASP A 60 -40.37 -1.56 -0.72
CA ASP A 60 -40.37 -2.15 -2.05
C ASP A 60 -39.04 -1.88 -2.75
N CYS A 61 -38.21 -2.92 -2.86
CA CYS A 61 -36.91 -2.86 -3.53
C CYS A 61 -36.58 -4.23 -4.13
N PRO A 62 -36.24 -4.31 -5.43
CA PRO A 62 -35.96 -5.59 -6.09
C PRO A 62 -34.69 -6.28 -5.56
N CYS A 63 -33.77 -5.54 -4.94
CA CYS A 63 -32.52 -6.06 -4.38
C CYS A 63 -32.61 -6.38 -2.88
N ILE A 64 -33.81 -6.34 -2.28
CA ILE A 64 -34.06 -6.71 -0.88
C ILE A 64 -35.04 -7.88 -0.83
N GLY A 65 -34.75 -8.87 0.00
CA GLY A 65 -35.68 -9.96 0.25
C GLY A 65 -36.95 -9.49 0.96
N LYS A 66 -38.12 -9.89 0.46
CA LYS A 66 -39.38 -9.43 1.03
C LYS A 66 -39.56 -9.91 2.48
N CYS A 67 -39.97 -8.99 3.35
CA CYS A 67 -40.48 -9.29 4.69
C CYS A 67 -42.01 -9.33 4.62
N TYR A 68 -42.62 -10.49 4.86
CA TYR A 68 -44.07 -10.63 4.83
C TYR A 68 -44.73 -10.18 6.14
N GLY A 69 -43.97 -10.26 7.25
CA GLY A 69 -44.37 -9.73 8.56
C GLY A 69 -43.67 -10.43 9.72
N VAL A 70 -44.02 -10.00 10.93
CA VAL A 70 -43.59 -10.59 12.20
C VAL A 70 -44.83 -11.18 12.88
N ILE A 71 -44.76 -12.44 13.28
CA ILE A 71 -45.84 -13.18 13.93
C ILE A 71 -45.41 -13.48 15.38
N PRO A 72 -46.11 -12.94 16.38
CA PRO A 72 -45.94 -13.38 17.76
C PRO A 72 -46.41 -14.83 17.93
N ASN A 73 -45.56 -15.70 18.48
CA ASN A 73 -45.90 -17.10 18.73
C ASN A 73 -45.35 -17.58 20.08
N GLY A 74 -46.18 -17.49 21.13
CA GLY A 74 -45.78 -17.85 22.50
C GLY A 74 -44.68 -16.94 23.05
N LYS A 75 -43.49 -17.50 23.31
CA LYS A 75 -42.30 -16.77 23.80
C LYS A 75 -41.31 -16.40 22.69
N GLU A 76 -41.72 -16.57 21.43
CA GLU A 76 -40.90 -16.35 20.25
C GLU A 76 -41.55 -15.32 19.32
N LEU A 77 -40.71 -14.65 18.52
CA LEU A 77 -41.16 -13.88 17.37
C LEU A 77 -40.74 -14.59 16.09
N TRP A 78 -41.68 -14.78 15.18
CA TRP A 78 -41.45 -15.41 13.89
C TRP A 78 -41.41 -14.35 12.80
N VAL A 79 -40.23 -14.08 12.27
CA VAL A 79 -40.05 -13.17 11.13
C VAL A 79 -40.21 -13.98 9.85
N VAL A 80 -41.27 -13.72 9.10
CA VAL A 80 -41.58 -14.42 7.85
C VAL A 80 -41.05 -13.63 6.67
N MET A 81 -40.19 -14.26 5.88
CA MET A 81 -39.45 -13.64 4.78
C MET A 81 -39.45 -14.51 3.52
N GLU A 82 -39.05 -13.90 2.41
CA GLU A 82 -38.85 -14.56 1.12
C GLU A 82 -37.86 -15.74 1.25
N TYR A 83 -38.23 -16.88 0.66
CA TYR A 83 -37.35 -18.05 0.54
C TYR A 83 -36.61 -18.00 -0.80
N PHE A 84 -35.30 -18.25 -0.78
CA PHE A 84 -34.45 -18.19 -1.97
C PHE A 84 -33.95 -19.59 -2.36
N GLU A 85 -34.54 -20.16 -3.41
CA GLU A 85 -34.23 -21.52 -3.85
C GLU A 85 -32.81 -21.66 -4.44
N CYS A 86 -32.33 -20.63 -5.15
CA CYS A 86 -30.98 -20.60 -5.74
C CYS A 86 -29.85 -20.50 -4.70
N GLY A 87 -30.18 -20.25 -3.43
CA GLY A 87 -29.22 -20.19 -2.33
C GLY A 87 -28.36 -18.92 -2.32
N SER A 88 -27.40 -18.89 -1.39
CA SER A 88 -26.57 -17.71 -1.15
C SER A 88 -25.24 -17.73 -1.90
N ILE A 89 -24.62 -16.55 -2.05
CA ILE A 89 -23.26 -16.43 -2.59
C ILE A 89 -22.28 -17.26 -1.76
N ALA A 90 -22.43 -17.33 -0.43
CA ALA A 90 -21.59 -18.20 0.41
C ALA A 90 -21.71 -19.68 0.01
N ALA A 91 -22.93 -20.16 -0.28
CA ALA A 91 -23.14 -21.54 -0.73
C ALA A 91 -22.52 -21.78 -2.11
N PHE A 92 -22.62 -20.81 -3.02
CA PHE A 92 -21.97 -20.84 -4.32
C PHE A 92 -20.43 -20.96 -4.20
N LEU A 93 -19.82 -20.10 -3.37
CA LEU A 93 -18.36 -20.11 -3.14
C LEU A 93 -17.89 -21.38 -2.44
N LYS A 94 -18.67 -21.94 -1.49
CA LYS A 94 -18.33 -23.22 -0.82
C LYS A 94 -18.21 -24.39 -1.80
N ARG A 95 -18.85 -24.34 -2.96
CA ARG A 95 -18.73 -25.36 -4.03
C ARG A 95 -17.47 -25.18 -4.88
N LYS A 96 -16.52 -24.32 -4.47
CA LYS A 96 -15.29 -23.95 -5.20
C LYS A 96 -15.56 -23.26 -6.55
N ASN A 97 -16.69 -22.59 -6.67
CA ASN A 97 -16.94 -21.67 -7.77
C ASN A 97 -16.29 -20.31 -7.48
N TYR A 98 -16.02 -19.53 -8.53
CA TYR A 98 -15.36 -18.23 -8.46
C TYR A 98 -16.25 -17.15 -9.08
N LEU A 99 -16.08 -15.90 -8.62
CA LEU A 99 -16.74 -14.72 -9.18
C LEU A 99 -15.71 -13.90 -9.94
N THR A 100 -16.08 -13.43 -11.13
CA THR A 100 -15.27 -12.48 -11.90
C THR A 100 -15.48 -11.05 -11.38
N GLU A 101 -14.62 -10.12 -11.78
CA GLU A 101 -14.79 -8.70 -11.45
C GLU A 101 -16.12 -8.13 -11.98
N LYS A 102 -16.57 -8.62 -13.15
CA LYS A 102 -17.87 -8.26 -13.71
C LYS A 102 -19.01 -8.73 -12.80
N ASP A 103 -18.94 -9.95 -12.29
CA ASP A 103 -19.96 -10.48 -11.37
C ASP A 103 -19.96 -9.67 -10.06
N LEU A 104 -18.78 -9.36 -9.53
CA LEU A 104 -18.64 -8.54 -8.31
C LEU A 104 -19.23 -7.14 -8.49
N LYS A 105 -19.05 -6.53 -9.66
CA LYS A 105 -19.65 -5.23 -10.00
C LYS A 105 -21.18 -5.29 -9.96
N GLU A 106 -21.79 -6.32 -10.52
CA GLU A 106 -23.25 -6.52 -10.50
C GLU A 106 -23.76 -6.77 -9.07
N ILE A 107 -23.07 -7.63 -8.31
CA ILE A 107 -23.38 -7.92 -6.90
C ILE A 107 -23.31 -6.63 -6.06
N ALA A 108 -22.24 -5.84 -6.22
CA ALA A 108 -22.05 -4.58 -5.50
C ALA A 108 -23.13 -3.56 -5.85
N SER A 109 -23.54 -3.49 -7.12
CA SER A 109 -24.61 -2.60 -7.58
C SER A 109 -25.94 -2.94 -6.90
N CYS A 110 -26.30 -4.23 -6.82
CA CYS A 110 -27.48 -4.69 -6.09
C CYS A 110 -27.42 -4.33 -4.59
N CYS A 111 -26.26 -4.55 -3.95
CA CYS A 111 -26.05 -4.17 -2.55
C CYS A 111 -26.24 -2.67 -2.32
N LEU A 112 -25.72 -1.82 -3.21
CA LEU A 112 -25.85 -0.36 -3.10
C LEU A 112 -27.30 0.11 -3.26
N ILE A 113 -28.05 -0.47 -4.20
CA ILE A 113 -29.48 -0.20 -4.37
C ILE A 113 -30.25 -0.59 -3.09
N ALA A 114 -29.99 -1.78 -2.56
CA ALA A 114 -30.60 -2.25 -1.31
C ALA A 114 -30.26 -1.33 -0.12
N MET A 115 -29.00 -0.96 0.06
CA MET A 115 -28.57 -0.07 1.14
C MET A 115 -29.21 1.32 1.04
N SER A 116 -29.32 1.87 -0.17
CA SER A 116 -29.99 3.16 -0.40
C SER A 116 -31.46 3.11 0.01
N ALA A 117 -32.16 2.03 -0.38
CA ALA A 117 -33.56 1.81 -0.02
C ALA A 117 -33.76 1.68 1.51
N LEU A 118 -32.90 0.90 2.19
CA LEU A 118 -32.91 0.77 3.66
C LEU A 118 -32.67 2.11 4.36
N ARG A 119 -31.65 2.86 3.89
CA ARG A 119 -31.30 4.17 4.43
C ARG A 119 -32.48 5.14 4.35
N ASN A 120 -33.24 5.13 3.25
CA ASN A 120 -34.41 6.01 3.08
C ASN A 120 -35.56 5.69 4.06
N LYS A 121 -35.60 4.46 4.60
CA LYS A 121 -36.54 4.05 5.67
C LYS A 121 -35.94 4.15 7.08
N GLY A 122 -34.70 4.65 7.22
CA GLY A 122 -34.01 4.75 8.50
C GLY A 122 -33.50 3.41 9.05
N LEU A 123 -33.38 2.39 8.19
CA LEU A 123 -32.89 1.06 8.54
C LEU A 123 -31.41 0.91 8.15
N ILE A 124 -30.67 0.10 8.90
CA ILE A 124 -29.32 -0.35 8.54
C ILE A 124 -29.36 -1.88 8.50
N HIS A 125 -28.74 -2.47 7.50
CA HIS A 125 -28.67 -3.92 7.40
C HIS A 125 -27.81 -4.55 8.50
N GLY A 126 -26.64 -3.94 8.81
CA GLY A 126 -25.73 -4.36 9.88
C GLY A 126 -24.90 -5.63 9.62
N SER A 127 -25.27 -6.44 8.62
CA SER A 127 -24.63 -7.74 8.34
C SER A 127 -24.57 -8.09 6.85
N ILE A 128 -23.93 -7.24 6.05
CA ILE A 128 -23.70 -7.53 4.62
C ILE A 128 -22.52 -8.50 4.52
N LYS A 129 -22.81 -9.73 4.13
CA LYS A 129 -21.83 -10.83 3.96
C LYS A 129 -22.35 -11.84 2.94
N PRO A 130 -21.48 -12.68 2.34
CA PRO A 130 -21.91 -13.62 1.28
C PRO A 130 -23.05 -14.57 1.67
N SER A 131 -23.23 -14.88 2.95
CA SER A 131 -24.33 -15.75 3.41
C SER A 131 -25.70 -15.09 3.43
N ASN A 132 -25.74 -13.76 3.35
CA ASN A 132 -26.94 -12.92 3.43
C ASN A 132 -27.31 -12.34 2.05
N LEU A 133 -26.53 -12.69 1.02
CA LEU A 133 -26.76 -12.32 -0.37
C LEU A 133 -27.24 -13.56 -1.11
N PHE A 134 -28.45 -13.50 -1.64
CA PHE A 134 -29.12 -14.62 -2.29
C PHE A 134 -29.34 -14.35 -3.77
N PHE A 135 -29.25 -15.40 -4.57
CA PHE A 135 -29.66 -15.34 -5.98
C PHE A 135 -31.19 -15.44 -6.06
N SER A 136 -31.80 -14.54 -6.83
CA SER A 136 -33.18 -14.71 -7.29
C SER A 136 -33.22 -15.48 -8.61
N GLU A 137 -34.39 -16.04 -8.94
CA GLU A 137 -34.59 -16.76 -10.21
C GLU A 137 -34.44 -15.85 -11.44
N GLU A 138 -34.66 -14.55 -11.26
CA GLU A 138 -34.52 -13.52 -12.28
C GLU A 138 -33.06 -13.03 -12.44
N GLY A 139 -32.10 -13.64 -11.72
CA GLY A 139 -30.68 -13.30 -11.82
C GLY A 139 -30.27 -12.02 -11.08
N VAL A 140 -31.08 -11.56 -10.11
CA VAL A 140 -30.77 -10.40 -9.26
C VAL A 140 -30.26 -10.88 -7.90
N ILE A 141 -29.31 -10.14 -7.32
CA ILE A 141 -28.89 -10.39 -5.94
C ILE A 141 -29.85 -9.71 -4.97
N LYS A 142 -30.41 -10.51 -4.08
CA LYS A 142 -31.29 -10.06 -3.01
C LYS A 142 -30.58 -10.12 -1.67
N LEU A 143 -30.53 -8.96 -1.01
CA LEU A 143 -30.01 -8.80 0.32
C LEU A 143 -31.11 -9.15 1.33
N SER A 144 -30.85 -10.14 2.19
CA SER A 144 -31.76 -10.61 3.22
C SER A 144 -31.08 -10.56 4.58
N ASP A 145 -31.82 -10.77 5.67
CA ASP A 145 -31.28 -10.77 7.04
C ASP A 145 -30.84 -9.36 7.50
N CYS A 146 -31.70 -8.37 7.27
CA CYS A 146 -31.54 -7.05 7.87
C CYS A 146 -31.62 -7.15 9.39
N GLU A 147 -30.66 -6.54 10.10
CA GLU A 147 -30.65 -6.52 11.56
C GLU A 147 -31.89 -5.77 12.10
N LEU A 148 -32.82 -6.54 12.67
CA LEU A 148 -34.07 -6.03 13.25
C LEU A 148 -33.92 -5.54 14.69
N GLU A 149 -32.78 -5.81 15.35
CA GLU A 149 -32.60 -5.63 16.80
C GLU A 149 -31.63 -4.51 17.21
N HIS A 150 -30.95 -3.81 16.29
CA HIS A 150 -29.78 -2.99 16.65
C HIS A 150 -30.11 -1.51 16.98
N PRO A 151 -30.02 -1.04 18.25
CA PRO A 151 -30.38 0.33 18.65
C PRO A 151 -29.37 1.42 18.22
N PHE A 152 -28.10 1.08 17.96
CA PHE A 152 -27.05 2.06 17.61
C PHE A 152 -27.16 2.66 16.19
N VAL A 153 -28.16 2.28 15.42
CA VAL A 153 -28.38 2.77 14.04
C VAL A 153 -28.63 4.28 14.03
N LYS A 154 -29.45 4.76 14.96
CA LYS A 154 -29.76 6.18 15.10
C LYS A 154 -28.53 6.99 15.48
N GLU A 155 -27.77 6.52 16.46
CA GLU A 155 -26.57 7.20 16.95
C GLU A 155 -25.46 7.28 15.89
N ARG A 156 -25.22 6.20 15.11
CA ARG A 156 -24.23 6.23 14.02
C ARG A 156 -24.63 7.13 12.86
N VAL A 157 -25.91 7.14 12.49
CA VAL A 157 -26.45 8.04 11.45
C VAL A 157 -26.43 9.49 11.93
N GLU A 158 -26.78 9.76 13.17
CA GLU A 158 -26.69 11.09 13.79
C GLU A 158 -25.25 11.55 13.90
N ARG A 159 -24.31 10.66 14.26
CA ARG A 159 -22.87 10.94 14.28
C ARG A 159 -22.35 11.30 12.90
N MET A 160 -22.67 10.53 11.86
CA MET A 160 -22.30 10.86 10.47
C MET A 160 -22.94 12.17 9.98
N LYS A 161 -24.17 12.50 10.43
CA LYS A 161 -24.81 13.79 10.14
C LYS A 161 -24.17 14.96 10.90
N ARG A 162 -23.66 14.73 12.13
CA ARG A 162 -22.96 15.73 12.95
C ARG A 162 -21.54 16.01 12.47
N GLU A 163 -20.80 14.93 12.20
CA GLU A 163 -19.36 14.96 11.85
C GLU A 163 -19.13 15.15 10.34
N GLY A 164 -20.18 15.00 9.52
CA GLY A 164 -20.16 15.27 8.08
C GLY A 164 -19.32 14.31 7.24
N SER A 165 -18.58 13.38 7.84
CA SER A 165 -17.70 12.46 7.13
C SER A 165 -17.40 11.19 7.95
N SER A 166 -17.02 10.10 7.28
CA SER A 166 -16.53 8.87 7.91
C SER A 166 -15.01 8.91 7.98
N GLU A 167 -14.42 8.72 9.15
CA GLU A 167 -12.95 8.72 9.34
C GLU A 167 -12.24 7.72 8.42
N LEU A 168 -12.80 6.52 8.25
CA LEU A 168 -12.32 5.50 7.31
C LEU A 168 -12.41 5.98 5.85
N LEU A 169 -13.50 6.62 5.44
CA LEU A 169 -13.64 7.12 4.07
C LEU A 169 -12.76 8.36 3.83
N MET A 170 -12.56 9.20 4.85
CA MET A 170 -11.62 10.31 4.81
C MET A 170 -10.19 9.81 4.66
N HIS A 171 -9.85 8.73 5.35
CA HIS A 171 -8.58 8.03 5.16
C HIS A 171 -8.42 7.59 3.70
N PHE A 172 -9.39 6.88 3.11
CA PHE A 172 -9.33 6.51 1.69
C PHE A 172 -9.26 7.69 0.73
N ALA A 173 -10.07 8.72 0.96
CA ALA A 173 -10.09 9.93 0.15
C ALA A 173 -8.74 10.66 0.16
N ARG A 174 -8.05 10.68 1.31
CA ARG A 174 -6.70 11.27 1.43
C ARG A 174 -5.68 10.51 0.59
N ILE A 175 -5.74 9.17 0.54
CA ILE A 175 -4.86 8.37 -0.32
C ILE A 175 -5.04 8.76 -1.77
N VAL A 176 -6.29 8.72 -2.25
CA VAL A 176 -6.62 9.03 -3.65
C VAL A 176 -6.18 10.45 -4.00
N LYS A 177 -6.25 11.37 -3.03
CA LYS A 177 -5.82 12.75 -3.21
C LYS A 177 -4.29 12.89 -3.27
N TYR A 178 -3.55 12.30 -2.33
CA TYR A 178 -2.12 12.60 -2.12
C TYR A 178 -1.17 11.62 -2.79
N GLN A 179 -1.59 10.36 -3.03
CA GLN A 179 -0.74 9.36 -3.66
C GLN A 179 -0.21 9.80 -5.04
N PRO A 180 -1.02 10.36 -5.96
CA PRO A 180 -0.50 10.83 -7.25
C PRO A 180 0.52 11.96 -7.11
N MET A 181 0.40 12.77 -6.06
CA MET A 181 1.33 13.86 -5.78
C MET A 181 2.67 13.32 -5.30
N CYS A 182 2.66 12.35 -4.39
CA CYS A 182 3.87 11.67 -3.94
C CYS A 182 4.57 11.00 -5.13
N GLU A 183 3.84 10.32 -6.01
CA GLU A 183 4.39 9.68 -7.21
C GLU A 183 5.03 10.68 -8.18
N ASP A 184 4.46 11.89 -8.35
CA ASP A 184 5.06 12.95 -9.17
C ASP A 184 6.34 13.52 -8.55
N VAL A 185 6.35 13.74 -7.22
CA VAL A 185 7.54 14.17 -6.48
C VAL A 185 8.67 13.14 -6.64
N MET A 186 8.36 11.85 -6.49
CA MET A 186 9.34 10.76 -6.62
C MET A 186 10.02 10.73 -7.99
N LYS A 187 9.31 11.10 -9.06
CA LYS A 187 9.90 11.16 -10.41
C LYS A 187 10.87 12.32 -10.61
N LYS A 188 10.76 13.37 -9.78
CA LYS A 188 11.53 14.62 -9.91
C LYS A 188 12.60 14.78 -8.83
N ALA A 189 12.53 13.98 -7.76
CA ALA A 189 13.43 14.07 -6.63
C ALA A 189 14.87 13.77 -7.04
N THR A 190 15.79 14.62 -6.59
CA THR A 190 17.25 14.43 -6.72
C THR A 190 17.80 13.62 -5.56
N GLU A 191 17.20 13.77 -4.37
CA GLU A 191 17.52 12.99 -3.18
C GLU A 191 16.22 12.61 -2.47
N THR A 192 16.19 11.45 -1.84
CA THR A 192 15.03 11.01 -1.08
C THR A 192 15.48 10.41 0.25
N HIS A 193 14.81 10.80 1.33
CA HIS A 193 14.93 10.25 2.67
C HIS A 193 13.55 9.77 3.08
N LEU A 194 13.11 8.63 2.55
CA LEU A 194 11.75 8.13 2.67
C LEU A 194 11.74 6.76 3.31
N SER A 195 10.74 6.52 4.15
CA SER A 195 10.25 5.20 4.50
C SER A 195 9.26 4.79 3.43
N LEU A 196 9.63 3.80 2.61
CA LEU A 196 8.92 3.46 1.38
C LEU A 196 7.74 2.49 1.60
N PHE A 197 7.66 1.82 2.76
CA PHE A 197 6.75 0.69 2.97
C PHE A 197 6.10 0.68 4.37
N ASN A 198 5.25 1.66 4.69
CA ASN A 198 4.45 1.59 5.91
C ASN A 198 3.05 1.04 5.60
N ARG A 199 2.78 -0.19 6.03
CA ARG A 199 1.47 -0.85 5.86
C ARG A 199 0.52 -0.44 6.98
N ASP A 200 -0.49 0.36 6.67
CA ASP A 200 -1.70 0.50 7.48
C ASP A 200 -2.80 -0.40 6.86
N ASP A 201 -2.64 -1.71 6.98
CA ASP A 201 -3.55 -2.82 6.61
C ASP A 201 -4.21 -2.86 5.20
N VAL A 202 -4.14 -1.81 4.38
CA VAL A 202 -4.96 -1.68 3.15
C VAL A 202 -4.20 -1.16 1.92
N TYR A 203 -3.11 -0.38 2.05
CA TYR A 203 -2.35 0.18 0.92
C TYR A 203 -0.95 0.68 1.32
N TRP A 204 -0.14 1.02 0.31
CA TRP A 204 1.24 1.51 0.43
C TRP A 204 1.32 3.02 0.28
N TYR A 205 2.20 3.68 1.04
CA TYR A 205 2.49 5.10 0.86
C TYR A 205 3.93 5.44 1.23
N HIS A 206 4.47 6.47 0.59
CA HIS A 206 5.76 7.05 0.92
C HIS A 206 5.60 8.02 2.09
N LYS A 207 6.46 7.88 3.12
CA LYS A 207 6.54 8.82 4.23
C LYS A 207 7.98 9.33 4.38
N GLY A 208 8.15 10.64 4.50
CA GLY A 208 9.46 11.23 4.81
C GLY A 208 9.70 12.53 4.05
N ILE A 209 10.96 12.80 3.74
CA ILE A 209 11.39 14.02 3.03
C ILE A 209 12.01 13.64 1.67
N ALA A 210 11.64 14.37 0.62
CA ALA A 210 12.31 14.34 -0.67
C ALA A 210 12.90 15.72 -0.98
N VAL A 211 14.00 15.75 -1.72
CA VAL A 211 14.63 16.97 -2.22
C VAL A 211 14.38 17.05 -3.71
N VAL A 212 13.73 18.12 -4.16
CA VAL A 212 13.53 18.42 -5.58
C VAL A 212 14.27 19.70 -5.89
N SER A 213 15.46 19.59 -6.50
CA SER A 213 16.38 20.71 -6.72
C SER A 213 16.82 21.38 -5.39
N SER A 214 16.17 22.46 -4.98
CA SER A 214 16.43 23.16 -3.70
C SER A 214 15.21 23.20 -2.77
N VAL A 215 14.15 22.48 -3.13
CA VAL A 215 12.89 22.41 -2.39
C VAL A 215 12.86 21.12 -1.58
N LEU A 216 12.59 21.23 -0.28
CA LEU A 216 12.30 20.11 0.58
C LEU A 216 10.81 19.82 0.55
N VAL A 217 10.45 18.57 0.30
CA VAL A 217 9.08 18.10 0.21
C VAL A 217 8.84 17.06 1.31
N GLU A 218 8.07 17.41 2.33
CA GLU A 218 7.54 16.43 3.29
C GLU A 218 6.34 15.72 2.66
N MET A 219 6.38 14.39 2.64
CA MET A 219 5.31 13.53 2.14
C MET A 219 4.78 12.65 3.27
N ASP A 220 3.46 12.61 3.40
CA ASP A 220 2.74 11.72 4.29
C ASP A 220 1.35 11.38 3.72
N LYS A 221 0.68 10.36 4.27
CA LYS A 221 -0.68 9.96 3.85
C LYS A 221 -1.74 11.04 4.05
N GLU A 222 -1.45 12.12 4.78
CA GLU A 222 -2.42 13.17 5.13
C GLU A 222 -2.12 14.54 4.53
N ARG A 223 -0.87 14.78 4.11
CA ARG A 223 -0.42 16.06 3.58
C ARG A 223 0.87 15.94 2.78
N VAL A 224 1.07 16.91 1.90
CA VAL A 224 2.36 17.18 1.26
C VAL A 224 2.75 18.63 1.56
N VAL A 225 3.97 18.88 2.01
CA VAL A 225 4.45 20.23 2.35
C VAL A 225 5.73 20.52 1.59
N GLU A 226 5.76 21.62 0.84
CA GLU A 226 6.91 22.05 0.05
C GLU A 226 7.49 23.33 0.63
N VAL A 227 8.77 23.32 0.98
CA VAL A 227 9.48 24.47 1.54
C VAL A 227 10.81 24.70 0.83
N ASN A 228 11.26 25.94 0.81
CA ASN A 228 12.64 26.27 0.51
C ASN A 228 13.35 26.66 1.81
N ALA A 229 14.17 25.76 2.34
CA ALA A 229 14.84 25.94 3.62
C ALA A 229 15.84 27.11 3.61
N GLN A 230 16.51 27.36 2.49
CA GLN A 230 17.49 28.42 2.36
C GLN A 230 16.84 29.82 2.46
N SER A 231 15.72 30.01 1.78
CA SER A 231 14.95 31.26 1.81
C SER A 231 13.94 31.32 2.96
N ARG A 232 13.82 30.26 3.77
CA ARG A 232 12.86 30.15 4.89
C ARG A 232 11.40 30.35 4.43
N ARG A 233 11.06 29.92 3.22
CA ARG A 233 9.72 30.09 2.65
C ARG A 233 8.95 28.79 2.55
N LEU A 234 7.72 28.80 3.06
CA LEU A 234 6.69 27.82 2.74
C LEU A 234 6.16 28.11 1.33
N LEU A 235 6.26 27.13 0.42
CA LEU A 235 5.90 27.30 -0.98
C LEU A 235 4.48 26.79 -1.24
N ARG A 236 4.23 25.52 -0.91
CA ARG A 236 2.96 24.85 -1.19
C ARG A 236 2.58 23.91 -0.05
N VAL A 237 1.28 23.77 0.15
CA VAL A 237 0.71 22.73 1.00
C VAL A 237 -0.37 22.02 0.19
N ASN A 238 -0.26 20.70 0.09
CA ASN A 238 -1.16 19.86 -0.71
C ASN A 238 -1.24 20.29 -2.18
N GLY A 239 -0.11 20.78 -2.74
CA GLY A 239 0.04 21.23 -4.12
C GLY A 239 -0.50 22.62 -4.42
N GLU A 240 -1.16 23.26 -3.45
CA GLU A 240 -1.71 24.61 -3.56
C GLU A 240 -0.70 25.62 -3.01
N GLU A 241 -0.56 26.74 -3.72
CA GLU A 241 0.23 27.87 -3.21
C GLU A 241 -0.47 28.47 -1.99
N VAL A 242 0.31 28.69 -0.93
CA VAL A 242 -0.23 29.26 0.30
C VAL A 242 -0.31 30.77 0.16
N SER A 243 -1.49 31.33 0.39
CA SER A 243 -1.72 32.78 0.42
C SER A 243 -2.25 33.22 1.79
N GLY A 244 -2.07 34.51 2.11
CA GLY A 244 -2.55 35.08 3.38
C GLY A 244 -1.69 34.79 4.61
N ILE A 245 -0.44 34.35 4.42
CA ILE A 245 0.52 34.21 5.53
C ILE A 245 0.85 35.61 6.07
N GLU A 246 0.64 35.79 7.37
CA GLU A 246 1.13 36.94 8.12
C GLU A 246 2.54 36.63 8.62
N HIS A 247 3.51 37.46 8.24
CA HIS A 247 4.91 37.27 8.62
C HIS A 247 5.25 37.95 9.96
N ASN A 248 6.19 37.37 10.71
CA ASN A 248 6.75 37.93 11.94
C ASN A 248 5.68 38.26 13.02
N ARG A 249 4.70 37.37 13.19
CA ARG A 249 3.67 37.49 14.22
C ARG A 249 4.10 36.79 15.49
N VAL A 250 3.60 37.27 16.63
CA VAL A 250 3.74 36.62 17.93
C VAL A 250 2.41 35.98 18.27
N LEU A 251 2.43 34.69 18.62
CA LEU A 251 1.25 33.88 18.92
C LEU A 251 1.49 33.07 20.19
N ASP A 252 0.60 33.21 21.17
CA ASP A 252 0.59 32.33 22.35
C ASP A 252 0.10 30.94 21.95
N LEU A 253 0.88 29.91 22.24
CA LEU A 253 0.58 28.53 21.86
C LEU A 253 -0.25 27.80 22.92
N ASN A 254 -0.08 28.15 24.19
CA ASN A 254 -0.82 27.59 25.31
C ASN A 254 -0.88 28.57 26.50
N ASP A 255 -1.71 28.24 27.49
CA ASP A 255 -1.88 29.04 28.71
C ASP A 255 -0.66 28.95 29.64
N ASP A 256 0.26 28.02 29.38
CA ASP A 256 1.49 27.84 30.17
C ASP A 256 2.58 28.86 29.80
N GLY A 257 2.37 29.66 28.75
CA GLY A 257 3.28 30.72 28.32
C GLY A 257 4.22 30.35 27.18
N GLU A 258 4.04 29.20 26.52
CA GLU A 258 4.74 28.92 25.27
C GLU A 258 4.26 29.86 24.16
N ARG A 259 5.19 30.38 23.35
CA ARG A 259 4.84 31.24 22.22
C ARG A 259 5.57 30.89 20.94
N TRP A 260 4.97 31.29 19.83
CA TRP A 260 5.53 31.23 18.49
C TRP A 260 5.80 32.63 17.97
N GLU A 261 6.97 32.83 17.37
CA GLU A 261 7.33 34.04 16.65
C GLU A 261 7.69 33.68 15.20
N GLY A 262 6.85 34.08 14.24
CA GLY A 262 7.10 33.77 12.84
C GLY A 262 5.87 33.87 11.96
N ASP A 263 5.84 33.03 10.93
CA ASP A 263 4.76 32.96 9.96
C ASP A 263 3.48 32.36 10.58
N VAL A 264 2.34 33.01 10.35
CA VAL A 264 1.04 32.64 10.89
C VAL A 264 -0.02 32.64 9.80
N LEU A 265 -0.90 31.63 9.83
CA LEU A 265 -2.11 31.56 9.02
C LEU A 265 -3.26 31.06 9.90
N ASN A 266 -4.40 31.76 9.88
CA ASN A 266 -5.58 31.42 10.69
C ASN A 266 -5.25 31.25 12.19
N ASN A 267 -4.45 32.17 12.73
CA ASN A 267 -4.03 32.20 14.14
C ASN A 267 -3.29 30.92 14.59
N LYS A 268 -2.52 30.30 13.68
CA LYS A 268 -1.68 29.12 13.95
C LYS A 268 -0.31 29.28 13.28
N PRO A 269 0.76 28.67 13.83
CA PRO A 269 2.05 28.60 13.14
C PRO A 269 1.89 28.00 11.74
N TYR A 270 2.37 28.68 10.72
CA TYR A 270 2.19 28.25 9.33
C TYR A 270 3.29 28.79 8.40
N GLY A 271 4.48 28.21 8.52
CA GLY A 271 5.69 28.65 7.83
C GLY A 271 6.88 28.63 8.76
N TRP A 272 7.86 29.52 8.53
CA TRP A 272 9.09 29.57 9.33
C TRP A 272 8.90 30.40 10.60
N GLY A 273 9.53 30.00 11.69
CA GLY A 273 9.54 30.77 12.93
C GLY A 273 10.27 30.07 14.07
N VAL A 274 10.10 30.64 15.27
CA VAL A 274 10.76 30.24 16.50
C VAL A 274 9.70 29.94 17.57
N VAL A 275 9.88 28.85 18.30
CA VAL A 275 9.11 28.52 19.50
C VAL A 275 9.93 28.88 20.72
N TYR A 276 9.29 29.52 21.68
CA TYR A 276 9.84 29.82 23.00
C TYR A 276 9.03 29.09 24.07
N ASP A 277 9.70 28.60 25.10
CA ASP A 277 9.05 28.10 26.30
C ASP A 277 8.55 29.23 27.22
N SER A 278 7.91 28.85 28.32
CA SER A 278 7.37 29.76 29.34
C SER A 278 8.43 30.62 30.05
N GLU A 279 9.70 30.24 29.97
CA GLU A 279 10.84 31.00 30.50
C GLU A 279 11.49 31.89 29.43
N ASN A 280 10.84 32.06 28.28
CA ASN A 280 11.34 32.85 27.14
C ASN A 280 12.64 32.28 26.53
N ARG A 281 12.86 30.97 26.63
CA ARG A 281 14.03 30.29 26.05
C ARG A 281 13.63 29.68 24.71
N MET A 282 14.52 29.76 23.72
CA MET A 282 14.29 29.13 22.42
C MET A 282 14.27 27.61 22.58
N VAL A 283 13.23 26.95 22.07
CA VAL A 283 13.12 25.49 22.07
C VAL A 283 13.21 24.92 20.65
N TYR A 284 12.75 25.67 19.65
CA TYR A 284 12.73 25.24 18.26
C TYR A 284 12.79 26.43 17.29
N GLU A 285 13.54 26.32 16.20
CA GLU A 285 13.50 27.22 15.04
C GLU A 285 13.29 26.39 13.78
N GLY A 286 12.27 26.66 12.98
CA GLY A 286 12.07 25.92 11.73
C GLY A 286 10.68 26.08 11.14
N PHE A 287 10.31 25.19 10.21
CA PHE A 287 8.98 25.22 9.63
C PHE A 287 7.95 24.50 10.52
N ARG A 288 6.78 25.11 10.72
CA ARG A 288 5.62 24.47 11.36
C ARG A 288 4.34 24.62 10.54
N ILE A 289 3.50 23.60 10.61
CA ILE A 289 2.10 23.61 10.17
C ILE A 289 1.24 23.25 11.38
N GLY A 290 0.64 24.27 11.99
CA GLY A 290 -0.02 24.16 13.29
C GLY A 290 0.98 23.79 14.39
N SER A 291 0.69 22.73 15.14
CA SER A 291 1.57 22.22 16.20
C SER A 291 2.69 21.31 15.69
N VAL A 292 2.77 21.02 14.40
CA VAL A 292 3.69 20.01 13.87
C VAL A 292 4.85 20.67 13.14
N SER A 293 6.08 20.35 13.54
CA SER A 293 7.29 20.74 12.83
C SER A 293 7.46 19.89 11.57
N VAL A 294 7.87 20.53 10.46
CA VAL A 294 7.89 19.93 9.13
C VAL A 294 9.14 20.29 8.36
N CYS A 295 9.51 19.46 7.38
CA CYS A 295 10.62 19.60 6.43
C CYS A 295 12.02 19.80 7.02
N TYR A 296 12.26 20.88 7.78
CA TYR A 296 13.56 21.26 8.32
C TYR A 296 13.42 22.16 9.55
N GLY A 297 14.33 21.99 10.52
CA GLY A 297 14.46 22.91 11.64
C GLY A 297 15.59 22.56 12.61
N ARG A 298 15.64 23.30 13.71
CA ARG A 298 16.61 23.24 14.79
C ARG A 298 15.88 23.11 16.12
N SER A 299 16.24 22.14 16.95
CA SER A 299 15.87 22.08 18.37
C SER A 299 17.01 22.62 19.22
N TYR A 300 16.71 23.07 20.44
CA TYR A 300 17.69 23.63 21.36
C TYR A 300 17.61 22.94 22.72
N TYR A 301 18.74 22.88 23.42
CA TYR A 301 18.80 22.71 24.86
C TYR A 301 18.45 24.06 25.51
N PRO A 302 17.22 24.26 26.02
CA PRO A 302 16.75 25.61 26.36
C PRO A 302 17.54 26.23 27.50
N ASP A 303 18.00 25.40 28.45
CA ASP A 303 18.76 25.79 29.63
C ASP A 303 20.14 26.40 29.30
N VAL A 304 20.75 25.98 28.19
CA VAL A 304 22.09 26.46 27.76
C VAL A 304 22.04 27.25 26.45
N GLY A 305 20.92 27.27 25.75
CA GLY A 305 20.74 27.98 24.47
C GLY A 305 21.54 27.38 23.31
N VAL A 306 22.02 26.15 23.45
CA VAL A 306 22.82 25.44 22.44
C VAL A 306 21.89 24.61 21.56
N ILE A 307 22.18 24.53 20.26
CA ILE A 307 21.45 23.66 19.33
C ILE A 307 21.58 22.21 19.81
N GLU A 308 20.45 21.50 19.90
CA GLU A 308 20.40 20.09 20.22
C GLU A 308 20.45 19.26 18.94
N TYR A 309 19.66 19.66 17.94
CA TYR A 309 19.64 19.03 16.63
C TYR A 309 19.36 20.08 15.55
N GLU A 310 19.97 19.91 14.38
CA GLU A 310 19.70 20.70 13.17
C GLU A 310 19.61 19.75 11.97
N GLY A 311 18.51 19.78 11.25
CA GLY A 311 18.34 18.87 10.11
C GLY A 311 16.92 18.79 9.58
N MET A 312 16.70 17.79 8.74
CA MET A 312 15.38 17.52 8.18
C MET A 312 14.44 16.95 9.26
N ILE A 313 13.15 17.28 9.16
CA ILE A 313 12.13 16.91 10.15
C ILE A 313 10.89 16.43 9.42
N CYS A 314 10.33 15.29 9.82
CA CYS A 314 9.08 14.78 9.27
C CYS A 314 8.08 14.52 10.40
N LYS A 315 6.93 15.22 10.39
CA LYS A 315 5.91 15.15 11.46
C LYS A 315 6.48 15.30 12.87
N GLY A 316 7.40 16.25 13.07
CA GLY A 316 8.04 16.52 14.36
C GLY A 316 9.10 15.53 14.81
N LYS A 317 9.47 14.57 13.95
CA LYS A 317 10.54 13.59 14.21
C LYS A 317 11.77 13.90 13.36
N ARG A 318 12.96 13.64 13.89
CA ARG A 318 14.21 13.73 13.11
C ARG A 318 14.12 12.78 11.93
N TRP A 319 14.45 13.29 10.77
CA TRP A 319 14.32 12.57 9.52
C TRP A 319 15.44 13.00 8.57
N GLY A 320 15.82 12.17 7.59
CA GLY A 320 16.86 12.49 6.61
C GLY A 320 18.18 12.98 7.22
N ARG A 321 18.89 13.85 6.51
CA ARG A 321 20.17 14.39 6.98
C ARG A 321 20.00 15.34 8.17
N GLY A 322 20.80 15.15 9.21
CA GLY A 322 20.88 16.08 10.34
C GLY A 322 22.05 15.84 11.28
N VAL A 323 22.33 16.85 12.10
CA VAL A 323 23.41 16.87 13.08
C VAL A 323 22.82 17.00 14.48
N GLN A 324 23.26 16.15 15.39
CA GLN A 324 22.97 16.24 16.82
C GLN A 324 24.21 16.72 17.56
N TYR A 325 24.01 17.59 18.54
CA TYR A 325 25.05 18.16 19.39
C TYR A 325 24.78 17.84 20.86
N ASP A 326 25.82 17.90 21.68
CA ASP A 326 25.68 17.88 23.14
C ASP A 326 25.43 19.29 23.71
N LYS A 327 25.29 19.39 25.03
CA LYS A 327 25.07 20.68 25.73
C LYS A 327 26.26 21.64 25.65
N GLN A 328 27.42 21.19 25.17
CA GLN A 328 28.61 21.98 24.97
C GLN A 328 28.74 22.44 23.50
N GLY A 329 27.83 22.00 22.62
CA GLY A 329 27.84 22.31 21.19
C GLY A 329 28.80 21.42 20.40
N VAL A 330 29.25 20.30 20.98
CA VAL A 330 30.08 19.32 20.29
C VAL A 330 29.20 18.39 19.50
N VAL A 331 29.57 18.12 18.24
CA VAL A 331 28.85 17.17 17.37
C VAL A 331 28.90 15.78 18.00
N MET A 332 27.74 15.27 18.40
CA MET A 332 27.57 13.89 18.84
C MET A 332 27.36 12.94 17.67
N ARG A 333 26.60 13.39 16.67
CA ARG A 333 26.28 12.59 15.48
C ARG A 333 25.99 13.49 14.30
N ASP A 334 26.53 13.13 13.15
CA ASP A 334 26.24 13.75 11.87
C ASP A 334 25.90 12.63 10.87
N GLY A 335 24.65 12.56 10.42
CA GLY A 335 24.17 11.38 9.70
C GLY A 335 22.70 11.42 9.29
N GLU A 336 22.22 10.25 8.86
CA GLU A 336 20.83 10.01 8.48
C GLU A 336 19.98 9.64 9.69
N TRP A 337 18.77 10.16 9.71
CA TRP A 337 17.78 9.99 10.78
C TRP A 337 16.46 9.49 10.22
N VAL A 338 15.78 8.65 10.98
CA VAL A 338 14.41 8.24 10.73
C VAL A 338 13.75 8.08 12.09
N ASN A 339 12.65 8.79 12.30
CA ASN A 339 11.82 8.63 13.48
C ASN A 339 12.62 8.79 14.80
N ASP A 340 13.51 9.80 14.86
CA ASP A 340 14.46 10.06 15.95
C ASP A 340 15.59 9.03 16.13
N GLU A 341 15.62 7.98 15.32
CA GLU A 341 16.66 6.96 15.34
C GLU A 341 17.68 7.23 14.24
N SER A 342 18.96 6.99 14.55
CA SER A 342 20.01 7.04 13.54
C SER A 342 19.93 5.84 12.62
N VAL A 343 20.04 6.05 11.32
CA VAL A 343 20.01 4.97 10.33
C VAL A 343 21.43 4.49 10.07
N GLU A 344 21.63 3.18 10.15
CA GLU A 344 22.81 2.53 9.59
C GLU A 344 22.66 2.44 8.07
N MET A 345 23.75 2.69 7.34
CA MET A 345 23.74 2.61 5.87
C MET A 345 23.49 1.18 5.38
N THR A 346 23.63 0.18 6.25
CA THR A 346 23.25 -1.21 6.01
C THR A 346 21.90 -1.49 6.64
N MET A 347 20.98 -2.01 5.84
CA MET A 347 19.63 -2.35 6.24
C MET A 347 19.37 -3.84 6.09
N THR A 348 18.71 -4.45 7.07
CA THR A 348 18.18 -5.80 6.93
C THR A 348 16.64 -5.78 6.97
N MET A 349 16.02 -6.15 5.85
CA MET A 349 14.59 -6.40 5.74
C MET A 349 14.27 -7.80 6.26
N THR A 350 13.38 -7.89 7.24
CA THR A 350 12.93 -9.15 7.85
C THR A 350 11.44 -9.35 7.64
N GLU A 351 10.89 -10.52 7.99
CA GLU A 351 9.44 -10.75 7.92
C GLU A 351 8.67 -9.79 8.83
N GLU A 352 9.23 -9.49 10.01
CA GLU A 352 8.66 -8.58 11.01
C GLU A 352 8.87 -7.10 10.66
N ASN A 353 9.96 -6.77 9.96
CA ASN A 353 10.29 -5.40 9.58
C ASN A 353 10.62 -5.30 8.09
N GLN A 354 9.59 -4.98 7.33
CA GLN A 354 9.63 -4.84 5.88
C GLN A 354 9.81 -3.39 5.40
N ARG A 355 10.22 -2.48 6.30
CA ARG A 355 10.43 -1.07 5.97
C ARG A 355 11.71 -0.92 5.15
N LEU A 356 11.64 -0.15 4.08
CA LEU A 356 12.81 0.25 3.30
C LEU A 356 13.03 1.74 3.39
N PHE A 357 14.29 2.13 3.45
CA PHE A 357 14.71 3.52 3.46
C PHE A 357 15.55 3.82 2.23
N THR A 358 15.31 4.98 1.64
CA THR A 358 15.97 5.38 0.39
C THR A 358 17.41 5.86 0.56
N CYS A 359 17.84 6.11 1.81
CA CYS A 359 19.18 6.57 2.14
C CYS A 359 20.20 5.44 2.39
N VAL A 360 19.81 4.17 2.25
CA VAL A 360 20.70 3.03 2.54
C VAL A 360 21.69 2.79 1.40
N GLU A 361 22.90 2.38 1.76
CA GLU A 361 23.93 1.92 0.82
C GLU A 361 23.91 0.40 0.65
N GLU A 362 23.51 -0.35 1.66
CA GLU A 362 23.40 -1.81 1.58
C GLU A 362 22.00 -2.25 2.01
N LEU A 363 21.29 -2.96 1.12
CA LEU A 363 20.02 -3.59 1.42
C LEU A 363 20.17 -5.10 1.44
N ILE A 364 19.98 -5.68 2.62
CA ILE A 364 19.94 -7.11 2.88
C ILE A 364 18.47 -7.51 3.06
N VAL A 365 17.99 -8.50 2.32
CA VAL A 365 16.67 -9.09 2.51
C VAL A 365 16.89 -10.48 3.09
N SER A 366 16.40 -10.71 4.30
CA SER A 366 16.50 -12.01 4.97
C SER A 366 15.70 -13.09 4.23
N ASP A 367 16.08 -14.35 4.44
CA ASP A 367 15.41 -15.50 3.85
C ASP A 367 13.89 -15.47 4.08
N GLY A 368 13.11 -15.89 3.08
CA GLY A 368 11.65 -15.98 3.14
C GLY A 368 10.90 -14.65 3.14
N CYS A 369 11.57 -13.51 2.99
CA CYS A 369 10.93 -12.20 3.05
C CYS A 369 10.25 -11.79 1.73
N GLY A 370 9.32 -10.84 1.79
CA GLY A 370 8.73 -10.25 0.59
C GLY A 370 7.75 -11.15 -0.17
N ASN A 371 7.17 -12.16 0.47
CA ASN A 371 6.35 -13.19 -0.19
C ASN A 371 4.85 -12.84 -0.34
N GLY A 372 4.40 -11.70 0.16
CA GLY A 372 3.01 -11.26 0.06
C GLY A 372 2.61 -10.68 -1.30
N MET A 373 1.30 -10.54 -1.55
CA MET A 373 0.76 -10.00 -2.82
C MET A 373 1.21 -8.57 -3.10
N GLU A 374 1.54 -7.85 -2.04
CA GLU A 374 2.06 -6.50 -2.06
C GLU A 374 3.40 -6.35 -2.77
N TRP A 375 4.21 -7.40 -2.79
CA TRP A 375 5.53 -7.38 -3.40
C TRP A 375 5.49 -7.71 -4.88
N ARG A 376 4.34 -7.56 -5.55
CA ARG A 376 4.18 -7.84 -6.98
C ARG A 376 5.22 -7.12 -7.84
N ALA A 377 5.68 -5.95 -7.43
CA ALA A 377 6.88 -5.32 -7.96
C ALA A 377 7.83 -5.01 -6.81
N PHE A 378 9.10 -5.41 -6.97
CA PHE A 378 10.20 -5.00 -6.10
C PHE A 378 11.02 -3.92 -6.84
N ASP A 379 10.73 -2.67 -6.52
CA ASP A 379 11.31 -1.50 -7.16
C ASP A 379 12.13 -0.71 -6.15
N VAL A 380 13.45 -0.70 -6.35
CA VAL A 380 14.40 0.02 -5.50
C VAL A 380 15.03 1.21 -6.23
N THR A 381 14.42 1.67 -7.32
CA THR A 381 14.92 2.80 -8.14
C THR A 381 15.07 4.11 -7.37
N CYS A 382 14.32 4.26 -6.28
CA CYS A 382 14.39 5.41 -5.38
C CYS A 382 15.55 5.36 -4.39
N ILE A 383 16.23 4.22 -4.23
CA ILE A 383 17.36 4.06 -3.31
C ILE A 383 18.66 4.43 -4.05
N VAL A 384 18.79 5.70 -4.44
CA VAL A 384 19.83 6.16 -5.39
C VAL A 384 21.26 5.99 -4.90
N HIS A 385 21.46 5.86 -3.58
CA HIS A 385 22.76 5.62 -2.94
C HIS A 385 23.07 4.13 -2.73
N LEU A 386 22.19 3.22 -3.16
CA LEU A 386 22.36 1.79 -2.98
C LEU A 386 23.61 1.30 -3.71
N ARG A 387 24.55 0.73 -2.97
CA ARG A 387 25.81 0.10 -3.41
C ARG A 387 25.71 -1.41 -3.44
N GLU A 388 24.98 -2.02 -2.51
CA GLU A 388 24.79 -3.47 -2.47
C GLU A 388 23.35 -3.88 -2.21
N LEU A 389 22.82 -4.79 -3.04
CA LEU A 389 21.57 -5.51 -2.81
C LEU A 389 21.85 -6.99 -2.60
N ARG A 390 21.57 -7.52 -1.41
CA ARG A 390 21.64 -8.94 -1.07
C ARG A 390 20.24 -9.46 -0.78
N VAL A 391 19.69 -10.29 -1.63
CA VAL A 391 18.43 -11.00 -1.38
C VAL A 391 18.73 -12.41 -0.90
N GLY A 392 18.13 -12.80 0.23
CA GLY A 392 18.22 -14.13 0.82
C GLY A 392 17.52 -15.20 -0.02
N ILE A 393 17.34 -16.38 0.58
CA ILE A 393 16.74 -17.56 -0.06
C ILE A 393 15.21 -17.48 0.02
N GLY A 394 14.51 -17.85 -1.05
CA GLY A 394 13.05 -18.03 -1.03
C GLY A 394 12.24 -16.74 -0.82
N CYS A 395 12.80 -15.59 -1.19
CA CYS A 395 12.15 -14.29 -1.06
C CYS A 395 11.26 -13.97 -2.26
N PHE A 396 10.35 -13.00 -2.17
CA PHE A 396 9.70 -12.39 -3.34
C PHE A 396 8.92 -13.35 -4.24
N GLY A 397 8.34 -14.41 -3.68
CA GLY A 397 7.67 -15.48 -4.40
C GLY A 397 6.42 -15.04 -5.18
N LYS A 398 5.86 -13.86 -4.88
CA LYS A 398 4.74 -13.24 -5.61
C LYS A 398 5.16 -12.07 -6.52
N THR A 399 6.46 -11.78 -6.61
CA THR A 399 7.00 -10.65 -7.37
C THR A 399 7.13 -10.94 -8.87
N GLU A 400 6.47 -10.13 -9.69
CA GLU A 400 6.49 -10.18 -11.15
C GLU A 400 7.59 -9.28 -11.74
N GLU A 401 7.96 -8.17 -11.08
CA GLU A 401 8.96 -7.23 -11.59
C GLU A 401 10.03 -6.93 -10.54
N LEU A 402 11.31 -7.04 -10.90
CA LEU A 402 12.43 -6.48 -10.13
C LEU A 402 13.07 -5.34 -10.93
N LYS A 403 13.06 -4.13 -10.38
CA LYS A 403 13.57 -2.91 -11.02
C LYS A 403 14.78 -2.34 -10.30
N LEU A 404 15.91 -2.40 -10.97
CA LEU A 404 17.19 -1.76 -10.63
C LEU A 404 17.52 -0.75 -11.74
N ILE A 405 16.95 0.44 -11.68
CA ILE A 405 17.05 1.44 -12.75
C ILE A 405 17.60 2.75 -12.19
N GLY A 406 18.63 3.31 -12.84
CA GLY A 406 19.22 4.61 -12.48
C GLY A 406 20.06 4.61 -11.19
N LEU A 407 20.46 3.43 -10.70
CA LEU A 407 21.22 3.28 -9.47
C LEU A 407 22.72 3.44 -9.75
N ASN A 408 23.17 4.70 -9.78
CA ASN A 408 24.53 5.06 -10.18
C ASN A 408 25.62 4.54 -9.24
N GLU A 409 25.29 4.34 -7.96
CA GLU A 409 26.23 3.84 -6.94
C GLU A 409 26.22 2.32 -6.80
N LEU A 410 25.30 1.61 -7.46
CA LEU A 410 25.13 0.17 -7.28
C LEU A 410 26.37 -0.58 -7.78
N GLU A 411 27.03 -1.31 -6.90
CA GLU A 411 28.23 -2.09 -7.17
C GLU A 411 27.95 -3.60 -7.21
N ARG A 412 27.04 -4.09 -6.35
CA ARG A 412 26.85 -5.52 -6.14
C ARG A 412 25.38 -5.89 -5.99
N VAL A 413 24.96 -6.92 -6.74
CA VAL A 413 23.62 -7.50 -6.63
C VAL A 413 23.72 -9.02 -6.52
N VAL A 414 23.21 -9.55 -5.41
CA VAL A 414 23.14 -10.99 -5.14
C VAL A 414 21.69 -11.37 -4.90
N ILE A 415 21.22 -12.37 -5.62
CA ILE A 415 19.89 -12.94 -5.42
C ILE A 415 20.04 -14.40 -4.99
N GLY A 416 19.53 -14.71 -3.80
CA GLY A 416 19.58 -16.03 -3.20
C GLY A 416 18.63 -17.03 -3.87
N HIS A 417 18.91 -18.31 -3.62
CA HIS A 417 18.22 -19.45 -4.22
C HIS A 417 16.70 -19.38 -4.02
N HIS A 418 15.93 -19.81 -5.02
CA HIS A 418 14.46 -19.83 -4.97
C HIS A 418 13.77 -18.48 -4.71
N SER A 419 14.51 -17.37 -4.71
CA SER A 419 13.90 -16.04 -4.65
C SER A 419 13.22 -15.69 -5.97
N PHE A 420 12.17 -14.87 -5.96
CA PHE A 420 11.36 -14.57 -7.15
C PHE A 420 10.76 -15.84 -7.80
N THR A 421 10.64 -16.95 -7.05
CA THR A 421 10.04 -18.20 -7.52
C THR A 421 8.70 -18.50 -6.84
N LYS A 422 7.78 -19.14 -7.56
CA LYS A 422 6.49 -19.57 -7.00
C LYS A 422 6.74 -20.64 -5.95
N SER A 423 6.29 -20.44 -4.71
CA SER A 423 6.34 -21.50 -3.68
C SER A 423 5.70 -22.78 -4.24
N PRO A 424 6.36 -23.95 -4.16
CA PRO A 424 5.86 -25.20 -4.70
C PRO A 424 4.50 -25.62 -4.09
N TYR A 425 4.11 -25.02 -2.96
CA TYR A 425 2.82 -25.24 -2.29
C TYR A 425 1.68 -24.32 -2.78
N SER A 426 1.97 -23.32 -3.63
CA SER A 426 1.02 -22.28 -4.06
C SER A 426 0.37 -22.52 -5.43
N ALA A 427 0.45 -23.75 -5.97
CA ALA A 427 -0.12 -24.12 -7.27
C ALA A 427 -1.64 -23.89 -7.43
N ARG A 428 -2.34 -23.44 -6.38
CA ARG A 428 -3.79 -23.19 -6.36
C ARG A 428 -4.19 -21.71 -6.50
N GLU A 429 -3.25 -20.77 -6.48
CA GLU A 429 -3.57 -19.35 -6.73
C GLU A 429 -3.64 -19.08 -8.25
N ASN A 430 -4.86 -19.08 -8.79
CA ASN A 430 -5.17 -18.62 -10.15
C ASN A 430 -5.15 -17.09 -10.18
N GLY A 431 -4.23 -16.49 -10.94
CA GLY A 431 -4.23 -15.05 -11.22
C GLY A 431 -2.86 -14.38 -11.32
N MET A 432 -1.74 -15.06 -11.03
CA MET A 432 -0.42 -14.45 -11.15
C MET A 432 0.16 -14.60 -12.56
N ASN A 433 0.76 -13.52 -13.05
CA ASN A 433 1.46 -13.48 -14.32
C ASN A 433 2.63 -14.49 -14.31
N PRO A 434 2.69 -15.43 -15.27
CA PRO A 434 3.85 -16.33 -15.39
C PRO A 434 5.12 -15.58 -15.83
N ASN A 435 4.97 -14.36 -16.36
CA ASN A 435 6.07 -13.56 -16.90
C ASN A 435 6.71 -12.74 -15.79
N ARG A 436 7.90 -13.16 -15.35
CA ARG A 436 8.71 -12.38 -14.40
C ARG A 436 9.84 -11.66 -15.12
N HIS A 437 10.02 -10.39 -14.79
CA HIS A 437 10.93 -9.47 -15.48
C HIS A 437 11.96 -8.90 -14.52
N PHE A 438 13.22 -8.98 -14.93
CA PHE A 438 14.35 -8.35 -14.25
C PHE A 438 14.88 -7.20 -15.11
N TYR A 439 14.83 -5.98 -14.57
CA TYR A 439 15.31 -4.77 -15.21
C TYR A 439 16.55 -4.27 -14.49
N LEU A 440 17.69 -4.22 -15.19
CA LEU A 440 18.89 -3.52 -14.75
C LEU A 440 19.31 -2.50 -15.80
N LYS A 441 19.08 -1.22 -15.55
CA LYS A 441 19.27 -0.17 -16.55
C LYS A 441 19.91 1.07 -15.92
N ASP A 442 20.83 1.71 -16.63
CA ASP A 442 21.47 2.96 -16.20
C ASP A 442 22.19 2.81 -14.83
N CYS A 443 22.87 1.68 -14.62
CA CYS A 443 23.66 1.38 -13.41
C CYS A 443 25.13 1.15 -13.79
N PRO A 444 25.94 2.21 -14.00
CA PRO A 444 27.28 2.11 -14.58
C PRO A 444 28.32 1.46 -13.66
N LYS A 445 28.14 1.54 -12.33
CA LYS A 445 29.13 1.06 -11.35
C LYS A 445 28.98 -0.41 -10.94
N VAL A 446 27.97 -1.12 -11.46
CA VAL A 446 27.75 -2.53 -11.07
C VAL A 446 28.98 -3.32 -11.49
N LYS A 447 29.57 -4.07 -10.55
CA LYS A 447 30.78 -4.90 -10.69
C LYS A 447 30.42 -6.39 -10.69
N GLU A 448 29.45 -6.78 -9.87
CA GLU A 448 29.00 -8.16 -9.72
C GLU A 448 27.46 -8.21 -9.81
N LEU A 449 26.95 -9.00 -10.74
CA LEU A 449 25.55 -9.43 -10.77
C LEU A 449 25.51 -10.96 -10.76
N LYS A 450 24.98 -11.51 -9.66
CA LYS A 450 24.82 -12.95 -9.48
C LYS A 450 23.36 -13.34 -9.45
N ILE A 451 22.90 -13.94 -10.54
CA ILE A 451 21.56 -14.52 -10.71
C ILE A 451 21.71 -16.03 -10.90
N VAL A 452 21.26 -16.80 -9.90
CA VAL A 452 21.42 -18.26 -9.88
C VAL A 452 20.08 -18.92 -9.51
N GLU A 453 19.69 -19.96 -10.25
CA GLU A 453 18.52 -20.81 -9.97
C GLU A 453 17.16 -20.09 -9.95
N LEU A 454 17.02 -19.01 -10.73
CA LEU A 454 15.75 -18.31 -10.92
C LEU A 454 14.86 -19.02 -11.94
N ASN A 455 14.25 -20.13 -11.49
CA ASN A 455 13.49 -21.07 -12.32
C ASN A 455 12.28 -20.51 -13.07
N GLN A 456 11.84 -19.29 -12.78
CA GLN A 456 10.67 -18.64 -13.40
C GLN A 456 10.99 -17.32 -14.09
N LEU A 457 12.26 -16.89 -14.11
CA LEU A 457 12.68 -15.69 -14.83
C LEU A 457 12.59 -15.94 -16.33
N GLU A 458 11.86 -15.10 -17.08
CA GLU A 458 11.66 -15.28 -18.53
C GLU A 458 12.47 -14.30 -19.38
N ARG A 459 12.68 -13.08 -18.88
CA ARG A 459 13.38 -12.02 -19.60
C ARG A 459 14.35 -11.28 -18.68
N VAL A 460 15.58 -11.12 -19.15
CA VAL A 460 16.61 -10.27 -18.54
C VAL A 460 16.91 -9.11 -19.46
N VAL A 461 16.73 -7.89 -18.98
CA VAL A 461 17.04 -6.68 -19.74
C VAL A 461 18.16 -5.92 -19.04
N ILE A 462 19.27 -5.79 -19.74
CA ILE A 462 20.43 -4.98 -19.37
C ILE A 462 20.44 -3.74 -20.27
N GLY A 463 20.33 -2.56 -19.66
CA GLY A 463 20.33 -1.28 -20.36
C GLY A 463 21.64 -0.94 -21.09
N LYS A 464 21.68 0.26 -21.68
CA LYS A 464 22.91 0.84 -22.23
C LYS A 464 23.87 1.23 -21.11
N HIS A 465 25.17 1.23 -21.37
CA HIS A 465 26.19 1.68 -20.42
C HIS A 465 26.16 0.95 -19.06
N CYS A 466 25.55 -0.22 -19.00
CA CYS A 466 25.57 -1.04 -17.79
C CYS A 466 26.88 -1.82 -17.76
N PHE A 467 27.46 -2.01 -16.59
CA PHE A 467 28.69 -2.82 -16.46
C PHE A 467 29.87 -2.25 -17.28
N THR A 468 30.10 -0.93 -17.20
CA THR A 468 31.31 -0.34 -17.78
C THR A 468 31.84 0.89 -17.05
N LYS A 469 33.17 1.01 -16.94
CA LYS A 469 33.84 2.24 -16.45
C LYS A 469 34.16 3.26 -17.55
N TRP A 470 33.99 2.92 -18.82
CA TRP A 470 34.46 3.75 -19.93
C TRP A 470 33.54 4.97 -20.15
N GLN A 471 33.87 6.09 -19.50
CA GLN A 471 33.43 7.41 -19.94
C GLN A 471 34.43 7.90 -21.00
N TYR A 472 33.96 8.61 -22.03
CA TYR A 472 34.69 8.97 -23.26
C TYR A 472 35.93 9.89 -23.08
N ASN A 473 36.57 9.88 -21.90
CA ASN A 473 37.69 10.72 -21.48
C ASN A 473 38.95 9.90 -21.15
N GLY A 474 39.46 9.15 -22.13
CA GLY A 474 40.91 8.95 -22.33
C GLY A 474 41.77 8.18 -21.31
N THR A 475 41.27 7.77 -20.13
CA THR A 475 42.05 6.94 -19.20
C THR A 475 41.86 5.45 -19.52
N LYS A 476 42.88 4.84 -20.14
CA LYS A 476 43.02 3.40 -20.32
C LYS A 476 43.28 2.73 -18.96
N ASP A 477 42.26 2.56 -18.14
CA ASP A 477 42.34 1.59 -17.04
C ASP A 477 41.98 0.22 -17.63
N GLY A 478 42.93 -0.72 -17.55
CA GLY A 478 42.88 -2.04 -18.18
C GLY A 478 41.81 -2.96 -17.59
N MET A 479 41.61 -4.11 -18.26
CA MET A 479 40.78 -5.24 -17.81
C MET A 479 40.80 -5.41 -16.29
N ASN A 480 39.63 -5.36 -15.64
CA ASN A 480 39.51 -5.70 -14.22
C ASN A 480 39.10 -7.18 -14.08
N PRO A 481 39.98 -8.08 -13.59
CA PRO A 481 39.68 -9.51 -13.51
C PRO A 481 38.49 -9.86 -12.62
N ASN A 482 38.09 -8.97 -11.70
CA ASN A 482 37.04 -9.21 -10.71
C ASN A 482 35.61 -8.84 -11.16
N HIS A 483 35.43 -8.44 -12.43
CA HIS A 483 34.14 -8.02 -12.97
C HIS A 483 33.43 -9.20 -13.64
N HIS A 484 32.40 -9.75 -12.99
CA HIS A 484 31.71 -10.96 -13.43
C HIS A 484 30.20 -10.76 -13.54
N PHE A 485 29.64 -11.29 -14.62
CA PHE A 485 28.20 -11.48 -14.77
C PHE A 485 27.91 -12.98 -14.85
N TYR A 486 27.02 -13.45 -13.97
CA TYR A 486 26.59 -14.84 -13.93
C TYR A 486 25.07 -14.92 -14.10
N LEU A 487 24.65 -15.59 -15.18
CA LEU A 487 23.28 -16.06 -15.37
C LEU A 487 23.32 -17.58 -15.44
N LYS A 488 23.12 -18.23 -14.29
CA LYS A 488 23.25 -19.69 -14.17
C LYS A 488 21.95 -20.35 -13.76
N ASP A 489 21.69 -21.53 -14.30
CA ASP A 489 20.59 -22.42 -13.87
C ASP A 489 19.21 -21.74 -13.94
N CYS A 490 18.97 -20.95 -14.99
CA CYS A 490 17.73 -20.21 -15.20
C CYS A 490 16.93 -20.82 -16.37
N PRO A 491 16.29 -21.99 -16.18
CA PRO A 491 15.77 -22.82 -17.28
C PRO A 491 14.59 -22.22 -18.05
N LYS A 492 14.02 -21.09 -17.62
CA LYS A 492 12.88 -20.43 -18.29
C LYS A 492 13.23 -19.13 -19.01
N VAL A 493 14.46 -18.64 -18.92
CA VAL A 493 14.85 -17.40 -19.60
C VAL A 493 14.83 -17.66 -21.10
N LYS A 494 14.04 -16.86 -21.82
CA LYS A 494 13.88 -16.92 -23.28
C LYS A 494 14.60 -15.79 -23.99
N GLU A 495 14.75 -14.65 -23.32
CA GLU A 495 15.28 -13.44 -23.93
C GLU A 495 16.27 -12.75 -23.01
N LEU A 496 17.47 -12.50 -23.54
CA LEU A 496 18.50 -11.67 -22.94
C LEU A 496 18.74 -10.47 -23.86
N LYS A 497 18.50 -9.26 -23.35
CA LYS A 497 18.77 -8.01 -24.07
C LYS A 497 19.87 -7.23 -23.38
N ILE A 498 20.84 -6.75 -24.15
CA ILE A 498 22.00 -6.00 -23.69
C ILE A 498 22.13 -4.75 -24.54
N GLY A 499 21.94 -3.56 -23.95
CA GLY A 499 22.10 -2.29 -24.65
C GLY A 499 23.56 -1.98 -25.04
N CYS A 500 23.75 -1.00 -25.93
CA CYS A 500 25.07 -0.54 -26.36
C CYS A 500 25.99 -0.17 -25.18
N LYS A 501 27.29 -0.37 -25.38
CA LYS A 501 28.40 0.04 -24.51
C LYS A 501 28.33 -0.58 -23.12
N SER A 502 27.78 -1.79 -23.05
CA SER A 502 27.72 -2.59 -21.83
C SER A 502 28.78 -3.69 -21.85
N PHE A 503 29.39 -4.02 -20.70
CA PHE A 503 30.48 -5.00 -20.58
C PHE A 503 31.78 -4.65 -21.32
N MET A 504 32.07 -3.37 -21.58
CA MET A 504 33.27 -2.97 -22.35
C MET A 504 34.59 -3.42 -21.69
N ASP A 505 34.68 -3.39 -20.36
CA ASP A 505 35.90 -3.59 -19.54
C ASP A 505 35.79 -4.78 -18.55
N TYR A 506 34.88 -5.72 -18.81
CA TYR A 506 34.63 -6.90 -17.98
C TYR A 506 35.60 -8.04 -18.26
N SER A 507 35.76 -9.00 -17.32
CA SER A 507 36.57 -10.19 -17.55
C SER A 507 35.76 -11.33 -18.15
N VAL A 508 34.59 -11.65 -17.56
CA VAL A 508 33.75 -12.79 -17.98
C VAL A 508 32.25 -12.47 -17.86
N CYS A 509 31.50 -12.74 -18.93
CA CYS A 509 30.04 -12.85 -18.95
C CYS A 509 29.69 -14.33 -19.18
N GLU A 510 29.19 -15.01 -18.15
CA GLU A 510 28.91 -16.44 -18.18
C GLU A 510 27.40 -16.72 -18.12
N ILE A 511 26.92 -17.41 -19.14
CA ILE A 511 25.54 -17.88 -19.27
C ILE A 511 25.57 -19.40 -19.28
N GLU A 512 25.13 -20.02 -18.19
CA GLU A 512 25.27 -21.47 -17.97
C GLU A 512 23.91 -22.11 -17.65
N ASN A 513 23.61 -23.25 -18.27
CA ASN A 513 22.36 -24.00 -18.04
C ASN A 513 21.06 -23.17 -18.23
N VAL A 514 21.02 -22.34 -19.28
CA VAL A 514 19.89 -21.48 -19.68
C VAL A 514 19.24 -22.03 -20.96
N ASN A 515 18.79 -23.29 -20.92
CA ASN A 515 18.53 -24.08 -22.13
C ASN A 515 17.27 -23.67 -22.93
N ARG A 516 16.47 -22.71 -22.45
CA ARG A 516 15.30 -22.14 -23.15
C ARG A 516 15.57 -20.76 -23.76
N LEU A 517 16.81 -20.30 -23.78
CA LEU A 517 17.19 -19.03 -24.36
C LEU A 517 16.97 -19.07 -25.89
N GLU A 518 16.05 -18.23 -26.37
CA GLU A 518 15.64 -18.14 -27.78
C GLU A 518 16.28 -16.94 -28.48
N VAL A 519 16.45 -15.81 -27.76
CA VAL A 519 16.93 -14.54 -28.32
C VAL A 519 18.01 -13.93 -27.43
N ILE A 520 19.16 -13.61 -28.02
CA ILE A 520 20.16 -12.71 -27.44
C ILE A 520 20.25 -11.46 -28.33
N GLU A 521 19.81 -10.32 -27.80
CA GLU A 521 19.94 -9.02 -28.49
C GLU A 521 21.08 -8.22 -27.84
N ILE A 522 22.10 -7.86 -28.61
CA ILE A 522 23.25 -7.08 -28.15
C ILE A 522 23.41 -5.82 -29.00
N GLY A 523 23.39 -4.66 -28.36
CA GLY A 523 23.51 -3.35 -29.02
C GLY A 523 22.21 -2.86 -29.66
N GLU A 524 22.32 -1.79 -30.44
CA GLU A 524 21.22 -1.19 -31.21
C GLU A 524 21.66 -0.90 -32.64
N MET A 525 20.76 -1.05 -33.61
CA MET A 525 21.08 -0.99 -35.05
C MET A 525 21.71 0.33 -35.52
N ASN A 526 21.50 1.44 -34.79
CA ASN A 526 21.89 2.78 -35.23
C ASN A 526 22.99 3.43 -34.36
N GLU A 527 23.61 2.67 -33.45
CA GLU A 527 24.64 3.17 -32.54
C GLU A 527 25.87 2.25 -32.51
N GLY A 528 27.06 2.83 -32.32
CA GLY A 528 28.26 2.04 -32.07
C GLY A 528 28.13 1.25 -30.75
N SER A 529 28.02 -0.08 -30.86
CA SER A 529 27.78 -0.98 -29.72
C SER A 529 28.94 -0.98 -28.73
N GLY A 530 30.16 -1.38 -29.11
CA GLY A 530 31.28 -1.50 -28.16
C GLY A 530 31.06 -2.56 -27.06
N ASN A 531 30.03 -3.40 -27.14
CA ASN A 531 29.80 -4.44 -26.14
C ASN A 531 30.95 -5.47 -26.14
N PHE A 532 31.36 -5.95 -24.97
CA PHE A 532 32.39 -6.97 -24.78
C PHE A 532 33.77 -6.63 -25.39
N LEU A 533 34.11 -5.35 -25.54
CA LEU A 533 35.37 -4.91 -26.17
C LEU A 533 36.64 -5.54 -25.54
N PHE A 534 36.63 -5.78 -24.23
CA PHE A 534 37.69 -6.46 -23.48
C PHE A 534 37.19 -7.65 -22.64
N ALA A 535 36.00 -8.19 -22.91
CA ALA A 535 35.38 -9.23 -22.09
C ALA A 535 35.14 -10.53 -22.85
N SER A 536 35.22 -11.69 -22.18
CA SER A 536 34.74 -12.95 -22.74
C SER A 536 33.23 -13.09 -22.55
N LEU A 537 32.54 -13.56 -23.59
CA LEU A 537 31.16 -14.04 -23.52
C LEU A 537 31.19 -15.57 -23.61
N GLU A 538 30.86 -16.24 -22.51
CA GLU A 538 30.85 -17.70 -22.39
C GLU A 538 29.41 -18.20 -22.29
N LEU A 539 28.98 -18.94 -23.32
CA LEU A 539 27.69 -19.61 -23.34
C LEU A 539 27.89 -21.11 -23.11
N LYS A 540 27.58 -21.57 -21.91
CA LYS A 540 27.69 -22.97 -21.44
C LYS A 540 26.29 -23.58 -21.28
N SER A 541 25.50 -23.56 -22.35
CA SER A 541 24.11 -24.05 -22.37
C SER A 541 23.86 -24.88 -23.63
N ASP A 542 22.96 -25.87 -23.56
CA ASP A 542 22.56 -26.65 -24.74
C ASP A 542 21.62 -25.82 -25.63
N THR A 543 22.19 -25.04 -26.55
CA THR A 543 21.46 -24.01 -27.30
C THR A 543 21.03 -24.46 -28.70
N HIS A 544 20.13 -25.44 -28.78
CA HIS A 544 19.62 -25.93 -30.08
C HIS A 544 18.63 -24.97 -30.78
N ASN A 545 18.10 -23.95 -30.09
CA ASN A 545 17.06 -23.04 -30.59
C ASN A 545 17.45 -21.55 -30.59
N LEU A 546 18.72 -21.22 -30.35
CA LEU A 546 19.20 -19.84 -30.23
C LEU A 546 19.25 -19.17 -31.61
N LYS A 547 18.61 -18.00 -31.76
CA LYS A 547 18.62 -17.19 -32.98
C LYS A 547 19.53 -15.98 -32.87
#